data_AF-A0A7R9MM32-F1
#
_entry.id   AF-A0A7R9MM32-F1
#
_cell.length_a   1.000
_cell.length_b   1.000
_cell.length_c   1.000
_cell.angle_alpha   90.00
_cell.angle_beta   90.00
_cell.angle_gamma   90.00
#
_symmetry.space_group_name_H-M   'P 1'
#
loop_
_entity.id
_entity.type
_entity.pdbx_description
1 polymer ?
#
loop_
_entity_poly.entity_id
_entity_poly.type
_entity_poly.pdbx_seq_one_letter_code
_entity_poly.pdbx_strand_id
1 'polypeptide(L)'
;MENWGLITFRETAMLYHEDESTSANKMATIAVIAHEITHMWFGNLVTCKWWSDLWLNEAFASYLEYAAVESVETTWNYFDLFLMTDTLSALTADSSATSHSIVRPVREPEERAYTSAIVYNKGASVLRMLEFVMGTTSFQKALTAYIKANEYNVVETVQLWDELEKENTHTQLEFITKKEETITVETDASLNGLLKINTNSEGFYLVNYPEEDWGKWIDALVNDQNSILSDLTVSDRTNFIIDSFYLSRAGLLSYETPLALSEYLKREKHLTPW
;
A
#
# COMPACT_ATOMS: atom_id res chain seq x y z
N MET A 1 -17.49 0.87 -13.17
CA MET A 1 -17.07 1.39 -14.48
C MET A 1 -17.41 2.86 -14.54
N GLU A 2 -16.36 3.64 -14.69
CA GLU A 2 -16.20 5.04 -14.37
C GLU A 2 -16.64 5.98 -15.49
N ASN A 3 -17.61 5.58 -16.33
CA ASN A 3 -18.02 6.41 -17.47
C ASN A 3 -18.41 7.82 -16.98
N TRP A 4 -17.80 8.85 -17.56
CA TRP A 4 -17.84 10.20 -17.01
C TRP A 4 -19.28 10.76 -16.98
N GLY A 5 -19.80 11.01 -15.78
CA GLY A 5 -21.18 11.48 -15.57
C GLY A 5 -22.25 10.39 -15.56
N LEU A 6 -21.89 9.12 -15.79
CA LEU A 6 -22.78 7.96 -15.71
C LEU A 6 -22.01 6.71 -15.26
N ILE A 7 -21.62 6.67 -13.99
CA ILE A 7 -20.93 5.52 -13.42
C ILE A 7 -21.89 4.33 -13.39
N THR A 8 -21.45 3.17 -13.88
CA THR A 8 -22.24 1.93 -13.88
C THR A 8 -21.65 0.91 -12.90
N PHE A 9 -22.53 0.26 -12.16
CA PHE A 9 -22.18 -0.69 -11.11
C PHE A 9 -22.89 -2.04 -11.36
N ARG A 10 -22.27 -3.12 -10.87
CA ARG A 10 -23.01 -4.35 -10.58
C ARG A 10 -23.94 -4.10 -9.40
N GLU A 11 -25.08 -4.78 -9.33
CA GLU A 11 -26.03 -4.62 -8.23
C GLU A 11 -25.38 -4.82 -6.86
N THR A 12 -24.54 -5.84 -6.71
CA THR A 12 -23.81 -6.15 -5.47
C THR A 12 -22.76 -5.10 -5.07
N ALA A 13 -22.42 -4.17 -5.96
CA ALA A 13 -21.43 -3.11 -5.74
C ALA A 13 -22.07 -1.74 -5.49
N MET A 14 -23.41 -1.65 -5.48
CA MET A 14 -24.13 -0.39 -5.32
C MET A 14 -25.36 -0.51 -4.42
N LEU A 15 -26.10 -1.61 -4.50
CA LEU A 15 -27.33 -1.80 -3.73
C LEU A 15 -26.99 -2.31 -2.33
N TYR A 16 -27.44 -1.57 -1.33
CA TYR A 16 -27.33 -1.90 0.08
C TYR A 16 -28.72 -1.85 0.74
N HIS A 17 -29.04 -2.89 1.51
CA HIS A 17 -30.27 -3.00 2.29
C HIS A 17 -29.92 -3.17 3.77
N GLU A 18 -30.36 -2.23 4.62
CA GLU A 18 -29.97 -2.19 6.04
C GLU A 18 -30.32 -3.47 6.81
N ASP A 19 -31.45 -4.11 6.48
CA ASP A 19 -31.93 -5.32 7.17
C ASP A 19 -31.34 -6.63 6.62
N GLU A 20 -30.68 -6.60 5.46
CA GLU A 20 -30.22 -7.82 4.75
C GLU A 20 -28.71 -7.83 4.46
N SER A 21 -28.10 -6.66 4.29
CA SER A 21 -26.70 -6.52 3.90
C SER A 21 -25.79 -6.50 5.12
N THR A 22 -24.65 -7.16 5.01
CA THR A 22 -23.65 -7.19 6.10
C THR A 22 -22.83 -5.89 6.14
N SER A 23 -22.12 -5.66 7.25
CA SER A 23 -21.13 -4.58 7.35
C SER A 23 -20.04 -4.68 6.26
N ALA A 24 -19.65 -5.91 5.88
CA ALA A 24 -18.72 -6.13 4.78
C ALA A 24 -19.31 -5.69 3.42
N ASN A 25 -20.63 -5.91 3.20
CA ASN A 25 -21.29 -5.41 2.00
C ASN A 25 -21.35 -3.87 1.98
N LYS A 26 -21.66 -3.25 3.12
CA LYS A 26 -21.65 -1.79 3.26
C LYS A 26 -20.28 -1.23 2.91
N MET A 27 -19.23 -1.79 3.52
CA MET A 27 -17.85 -1.40 3.32
C MET A 27 -17.42 -1.52 1.85
N ALA A 28 -17.64 -2.70 1.25
CA ALA A 28 -17.31 -2.93 -0.16
C ALA A 28 -18.08 -1.97 -1.10
N THR A 29 -19.35 -1.68 -0.82
CA THR A 29 -20.16 -0.74 -1.61
C THR A 29 -19.59 0.67 -1.57
N ILE A 30 -19.27 1.19 -0.38
CA ILE A 30 -18.71 2.54 -0.23
C ILE A 30 -17.33 2.62 -0.88
N ALA A 31 -16.48 1.60 -0.70
CA ALA A 31 -15.17 1.53 -1.31
C ALA A 31 -15.25 1.58 -2.85
N VAL A 32 -16.10 0.75 -3.47
CA VAL A 32 -16.27 0.76 -4.94
C VAL A 32 -16.83 2.10 -5.42
N ILE A 33 -17.79 2.71 -4.72
CA ILE A 33 -18.27 4.06 -5.08
C ILE A 33 -17.13 5.08 -5.02
N ALA A 34 -16.31 5.05 -3.97
CA ALA A 34 -15.17 5.94 -3.79
C ALA A 34 -14.10 5.75 -4.88
N HIS A 35 -13.79 4.50 -5.23
CA HIS A 35 -12.90 4.12 -6.33
C HIS A 35 -13.36 4.75 -7.65
N GLU A 36 -14.62 4.55 -7.99
CA GLU A 36 -15.21 4.99 -9.26
C GLU A 36 -15.37 6.51 -9.32
N ILE A 37 -15.59 7.19 -8.19
CA ILE A 37 -15.59 8.65 -8.11
C ILE A 37 -14.18 9.21 -8.28
N THR A 38 -13.14 8.56 -7.76
CA THR A 38 -11.75 9.00 -7.94
C THR A 38 -11.39 9.07 -9.42
N HIS A 39 -11.92 8.15 -10.22
CA HIS A 39 -11.70 8.16 -11.67
C HIS A 39 -12.23 9.39 -12.40
N MET A 40 -13.13 10.19 -11.80
CA MET A 40 -13.53 11.47 -12.37
C MET A 40 -12.33 12.42 -12.57
N TRP A 41 -11.29 12.28 -11.75
CA TRP A 41 -10.00 12.97 -11.92
C TRP A 41 -8.96 12.05 -12.58
N PHE A 42 -8.72 10.87 -12.01
CA PHE A 42 -7.67 9.94 -12.45
C PHE A 42 -8.24 8.85 -13.37
N GLY A 43 -8.28 9.13 -14.66
CA GLY A 43 -8.79 8.23 -15.70
C GLY A 43 -9.71 8.94 -16.70
N ASN A 44 -10.52 9.89 -16.22
CA ASN A 44 -11.40 10.70 -17.06
C ASN A 44 -10.80 12.08 -17.39
N LEU A 45 -10.59 12.93 -16.37
CA LEU A 45 -10.04 14.28 -16.59
C LEU A 45 -8.58 14.22 -17.07
N VAL A 46 -7.80 13.32 -16.49
CA VAL A 46 -6.43 13.00 -16.91
C VAL A 46 -6.37 11.50 -17.18
N THR A 47 -6.06 11.11 -18.41
CA THR A 47 -6.15 9.70 -18.84
C THR A 47 -4.78 9.16 -19.25
N CYS A 48 -4.42 7.94 -18.83
CA CYS A 48 -3.21 7.31 -19.36
C CYS A 48 -3.24 7.26 -20.91
N LYS A 49 -2.13 7.63 -21.56
CA LYS A 49 -2.00 7.67 -23.02
C LYS A 49 -2.09 6.28 -23.65
N TRP A 50 -1.58 5.29 -22.93
CA TRP A 50 -1.64 3.91 -23.34
C TRP A 50 -1.72 3.00 -22.11
N TRP A 51 -2.16 1.78 -22.33
CA TRP A 51 -2.41 0.80 -21.27
C TRP A 51 -1.16 0.30 -20.56
N SER A 52 0.02 0.59 -21.11
CA SER A 52 1.29 0.46 -20.40
C SER A 52 1.32 1.29 -19.11
N ASP A 53 0.59 2.41 -19.08
CA ASP A 53 0.52 3.37 -17.97
C ASP A 53 -0.83 3.30 -17.24
N LEU A 54 -1.59 2.20 -17.37
CA LEU A 54 -2.93 2.05 -16.78
C LEU A 54 -2.95 2.29 -15.26
N TRP A 55 -1.83 2.06 -14.58
CA TRP A 55 -1.69 2.33 -13.14
C TRP A 55 -1.98 3.81 -12.78
N LEU A 56 -1.75 4.76 -13.69
CA LEU A 56 -2.07 6.18 -13.46
C LEU A 56 -3.58 6.43 -13.25
N ASN A 57 -4.42 5.50 -13.69
CA ASN A 57 -5.85 5.52 -13.43
C ASN A 57 -6.14 4.66 -12.18
N GLU A 58 -5.81 3.38 -12.26
CA GLU A 58 -6.27 2.35 -11.32
C GLU A 58 -5.60 2.42 -9.94
N ALA A 59 -4.29 2.68 -9.90
CA ALA A 59 -3.57 2.76 -8.64
C ALA A 59 -4.01 3.97 -7.82
N PHE A 60 -4.32 5.10 -8.48
CA PHE A 60 -4.84 6.28 -7.82
C PHE A 60 -6.24 6.05 -7.28
N ALA A 61 -7.11 5.39 -8.05
CA ALA A 61 -8.43 4.98 -7.56
C ALA A 61 -8.33 4.05 -6.34
N SER A 62 -7.48 3.02 -6.41
CA SER A 62 -7.21 2.11 -5.28
C SER A 62 -6.57 2.79 -4.07
N TYR A 63 -5.78 3.85 -4.25
CA TYR A 63 -5.15 4.54 -3.12
C TYR A 63 -6.07 5.57 -2.48
N LEU A 64 -6.70 6.43 -3.28
CA LEU A 64 -7.50 7.54 -2.79
C LEU A 64 -8.89 7.11 -2.32
N GLU A 65 -9.38 5.92 -2.69
CA GLU A 65 -10.63 5.38 -2.14
C GLU A 65 -10.60 5.32 -0.61
N TYR A 66 -9.44 5.04 0.00
CA TYR A 66 -9.34 4.95 1.45
C TYR A 66 -9.59 6.30 2.12
N ALA A 67 -8.95 7.36 1.62
CA ALA A 67 -9.16 8.72 2.12
C ALA A 67 -10.61 9.17 1.91
N ALA A 68 -11.22 8.81 0.79
CA ALA A 68 -12.62 9.10 0.51
C ALA A 68 -13.57 8.36 1.47
N VAL A 69 -13.35 7.06 1.73
CA VAL A 69 -14.13 6.28 2.70
C VAL A 69 -13.99 6.85 4.10
N GLU A 70 -12.77 7.15 4.57
CA GLU A 70 -12.57 7.72 5.91
C GLU A 70 -13.15 9.13 6.08
N SER A 71 -13.28 9.89 4.99
CA SER A 71 -13.93 11.20 5.04
C SER A 71 -15.44 11.13 5.33
N VAL A 72 -16.08 9.99 5.03
CA VAL A 72 -17.51 9.76 5.23
C VAL A 72 -17.79 8.85 6.44
N GLU A 73 -16.98 7.81 6.64
CA GLU A 73 -17.09 6.84 7.73
C GLU A 73 -15.89 6.97 8.68
N THR A 74 -15.86 8.08 9.42
CA THR A 74 -14.71 8.54 10.22
C THR A 74 -14.31 7.65 11.40
N THR A 75 -15.07 6.60 11.70
CA THR A 75 -14.84 5.71 12.85
C THR A 75 -14.31 4.33 12.44
N TRP A 76 -14.19 4.06 11.15
CA TRP A 76 -13.84 2.73 10.66
C TRP A 76 -12.34 2.43 10.71
N ASN A 77 -11.48 3.45 10.80
CA ASN A 77 -10.04 3.33 10.57
C ASN A 77 -9.76 2.50 9.30
N TYR A 78 -10.46 2.85 8.21
CA TYR A 78 -10.50 2.03 7.00
C TYR A 78 -9.10 1.87 6.37
N PHE A 79 -8.22 2.86 6.54
CA PHE A 79 -6.83 2.80 6.07
C PHE A 79 -6.01 1.69 6.76
N ASP A 80 -6.39 1.25 7.96
CA ASP A 80 -5.73 0.11 8.63
C ASP A 80 -5.89 -1.20 7.84
N LEU A 81 -6.85 -1.30 6.92
CA LEU A 81 -7.05 -2.46 6.06
C LEU A 81 -6.11 -2.47 4.85
N PHE A 82 -5.46 -1.34 4.52
CA PHE A 82 -4.63 -1.17 3.32
C PHE A 82 -3.52 -2.23 3.23
N LEU A 83 -2.87 -2.55 4.36
CA LEU A 83 -1.80 -3.54 4.39
C LEU A 83 -2.30 -4.94 4.01
N MET A 84 -3.49 -5.31 4.47
CA MET A 84 -4.05 -6.64 4.26
C MET A 84 -4.66 -6.83 2.88
N THR A 85 -5.19 -5.75 2.30
CA THR A 85 -5.96 -5.78 1.06
C THR A 85 -5.09 -5.44 -0.15
N ASP A 86 -4.31 -4.35 -0.08
CA ASP A 86 -3.47 -3.88 -1.17
C ASP A 86 -2.03 -4.38 -1.02
N THR A 87 -1.34 -4.04 0.06
CA THR A 87 0.11 -4.34 0.19
C THR A 87 0.38 -5.84 0.15
N LEU A 88 -0.37 -6.64 0.89
CA LEU A 88 -0.21 -8.09 0.92
C LEU A 88 -0.57 -8.76 -0.43
N SER A 89 -1.65 -8.31 -1.08
CA SER A 89 -2.04 -8.76 -2.42
C SER A 89 -0.91 -8.50 -3.42
N ALA A 90 -0.36 -7.29 -3.39
CA ALA A 90 0.75 -6.86 -4.23
C ALA A 90 2.02 -7.67 -3.97
N LEU A 91 2.45 -7.83 -2.71
CA LEU A 91 3.63 -8.63 -2.35
C LEU A 91 3.48 -10.09 -2.81
N THR A 92 2.28 -10.66 -2.66
CA THR A 92 2.00 -12.03 -3.12
C THR A 92 2.17 -12.16 -4.63
N ALA A 93 1.52 -11.28 -5.39
CA ALA A 93 1.59 -11.30 -6.85
C ALA A 93 3.02 -11.02 -7.34
N ASP A 94 3.71 -10.07 -6.70
CA ASP A 94 5.02 -9.61 -7.13
C ASP A 94 6.17 -10.55 -6.73
N SER A 95 5.96 -11.42 -5.74
CA SER A 95 6.87 -12.52 -5.41
C SER A 95 6.87 -13.66 -6.44
N SER A 96 5.92 -13.66 -7.38
CA SER A 96 5.83 -14.69 -8.43
C SER A 96 6.88 -14.49 -9.53
N ALA A 97 7.43 -15.58 -10.05
CA ALA A 97 8.27 -15.58 -11.25
C ALA A 97 7.53 -15.07 -12.51
N THR A 98 6.19 -15.05 -12.49
CA THR A 98 5.35 -14.51 -13.56
C THR A 98 4.90 -13.07 -13.29
N SER A 99 5.47 -12.39 -12.29
CA SER A 99 5.22 -10.96 -12.08
C SER A 99 5.72 -10.13 -13.26
N HIS A 100 5.36 -8.85 -13.26
CA HIS A 100 5.77 -7.87 -14.26
C HIS A 100 5.97 -6.49 -13.61
N SER A 101 6.62 -5.57 -14.32
CA SER A 101 6.72 -4.17 -13.90
C SER A 101 5.35 -3.48 -13.94
N ILE A 102 5.15 -2.45 -13.11
CA ILE A 102 3.95 -1.61 -13.11
C ILE A 102 3.73 -1.02 -14.50
N VAL A 103 4.76 -0.33 -15.02
CA VAL A 103 4.79 0.12 -16.42
C VAL A 103 5.41 -0.98 -17.25
N ARG A 104 4.65 -1.55 -18.19
CA ARG A 104 5.15 -2.59 -19.11
C ARG A 104 4.64 -2.35 -20.52
N PRO A 105 5.38 -2.76 -21.57
CA PRO A 105 4.86 -2.71 -22.92
C PRO A 105 3.58 -3.56 -23.06
N VAL A 106 2.51 -2.94 -23.54
CA VAL A 106 1.28 -3.62 -23.97
C VAL A 106 1.14 -3.42 -25.46
N ARG A 107 1.06 -4.50 -26.25
CA ARG A 107 0.94 -4.42 -27.71
C ARG A 107 -0.51 -4.47 -28.14
N GLU A 108 -1.26 -5.40 -27.57
CA GLU A 108 -2.65 -5.62 -27.91
C GLU A 108 -3.58 -5.33 -26.72
N PRO A 109 -4.80 -4.84 -26.97
CA PRO A 109 -5.87 -4.70 -26.00
C PRO A 109 -6.06 -5.88 -25.03
N GLU A 110 -5.86 -7.10 -25.50
CA GLU A 110 -6.06 -8.33 -24.72
C GLU A 110 -4.88 -8.65 -23.79
N GLU A 111 -3.70 -8.05 -24.02
CA GLU A 111 -2.52 -8.19 -23.17
C GLU A 111 -2.60 -7.30 -21.92
N ARG A 112 -3.62 -6.45 -21.83
CA ARG A 112 -3.89 -5.60 -20.66
C ARG A 112 -4.28 -6.50 -19.51
N ALA A 113 -3.45 -6.58 -18.47
CA ALA A 113 -3.83 -7.27 -17.25
C ALA A 113 -4.76 -6.36 -16.44
N TYR A 114 -6.02 -6.26 -16.90
CA TYR A 114 -7.11 -5.47 -16.31
C TYR A 114 -7.34 -5.70 -14.81
N THR A 115 -6.76 -6.78 -14.26
CA THR A 115 -7.00 -7.25 -12.90
C THR A 115 -5.70 -7.66 -12.21
N SER A 116 -4.54 -7.23 -12.73
CA SER A 116 -3.28 -7.56 -12.06
C SER A 116 -3.17 -6.74 -10.77
N ALA A 117 -2.95 -7.44 -9.66
CA ALA A 117 -2.57 -6.83 -8.39
C ALA A 117 -1.33 -5.93 -8.50
N ILE A 118 -0.53 -6.07 -9.57
CA ILE A 118 0.58 -5.17 -9.85
C ILE A 118 0.11 -3.77 -10.29
N VAL A 119 -0.95 -3.67 -11.10
CA VAL A 119 -1.43 -2.38 -11.61
C VAL A 119 -2.16 -1.60 -10.53
N TYR A 120 -3.06 -2.28 -9.80
CA TYR A 120 -3.87 -1.69 -8.74
C TYR A 120 -3.08 -1.62 -7.43
N ASN A 121 -2.86 -2.78 -6.81
CA ASN A 121 -2.41 -2.85 -5.43
C ASN A 121 -0.93 -2.45 -5.25
N LYS A 122 -0.03 -2.90 -6.13
CA LYS A 122 1.39 -2.50 -6.08
C LYS A 122 1.54 -1.03 -6.45
N GLY A 123 0.81 -0.56 -7.46
CA GLY A 123 0.73 0.86 -7.80
C GLY A 123 0.29 1.70 -6.60
N ALA A 124 -0.80 1.33 -5.93
CA ALA A 124 -1.31 2.02 -4.74
C ALA A 124 -0.31 1.97 -3.58
N SER A 125 0.36 0.84 -3.37
CA SER A 125 1.40 0.71 -2.34
C SER A 125 2.63 1.60 -2.63
N VAL A 126 2.99 1.78 -3.90
CA VAL A 126 4.03 2.73 -4.31
C VAL A 126 3.56 4.18 -4.10
N LEU A 127 2.30 4.51 -4.42
CA LEU A 127 1.75 5.85 -4.15
C LEU A 127 1.77 6.17 -2.65
N ARG A 128 1.38 5.22 -1.80
CA ARG A 128 1.48 5.34 -0.34
C ARG A 128 2.91 5.61 0.12
N MET A 129 3.87 4.84 -0.39
CA MET A 129 5.29 5.03 -0.07
C MET A 129 5.78 6.42 -0.51
N LEU A 130 5.37 6.90 -1.68
CA LEU A 130 5.73 8.22 -2.18
C LEU A 130 5.13 9.34 -1.33
N GLU A 131 3.87 9.21 -0.91
CA GLU A 131 3.23 10.15 0.01
C GLU A 131 3.99 10.23 1.33
N PHE A 132 4.37 9.08 1.91
CA PHE A 132 5.15 9.05 3.13
C PHE A 132 6.51 9.74 2.97
N VAL A 133 7.22 9.47 1.87
CA VAL A 133 8.56 10.02 1.58
C VAL A 133 8.52 11.54 1.35
N MET A 134 7.49 12.04 0.68
CA MET A 134 7.36 13.47 0.35
C MET A 134 6.64 14.29 1.43
N GLY A 135 5.88 13.62 2.29
CA GLY A 135 4.88 14.21 3.17
C GLY A 135 3.59 14.57 2.43
N THR A 136 2.45 14.30 3.07
CA THR A 136 1.09 14.51 2.53
C THR A 136 0.88 15.88 1.88
N THR A 137 1.38 16.96 2.49
CA THR A 137 1.20 18.32 1.94
C THR A 137 1.87 18.48 0.58
N SER A 138 3.11 18.00 0.43
CA SER A 138 3.87 18.11 -0.82
C SER A 138 3.28 17.18 -1.87
N PHE A 139 2.90 15.96 -1.47
CA PHE A 139 2.26 14.98 -2.35
C PHE A 139 0.94 15.52 -2.93
N GLN A 140 0.04 16.05 -2.09
CA GLN A 140 -1.24 16.63 -2.55
C GLN A 140 -1.04 17.85 -3.47
N LYS A 141 -0.03 18.69 -3.21
CA LYS A 141 0.33 19.80 -4.10
C LYS A 141 0.80 19.29 -5.46
N ALA A 142 1.67 18.29 -5.49
CA ALA A 142 2.16 17.67 -6.71
C ALA A 142 1.01 17.07 -7.53
N LEU A 143 0.09 16.34 -6.90
CA LEU A 143 -1.09 15.79 -7.58
C LEU A 143 -2.01 16.89 -8.12
N THR A 144 -2.18 17.98 -7.37
CA THR A 144 -2.96 19.13 -7.84
C THR A 144 -2.31 19.80 -9.05
N ALA A 145 -0.98 19.95 -9.05
CA ALA A 145 -0.23 20.50 -10.17
C ALA A 145 -0.30 19.57 -11.39
N TYR A 146 -0.13 18.27 -11.18
CA TYR A 146 -0.27 17.22 -12.20
C TYR A 146 -1.64 17.23 -12.87
N ILE A 147 -2.72 17.27 -12.10
CA ILE A 147 -4.07 17.33 -12.66
C ILE A 147 -4.25 18.61 -13.49
N LYS A 148 -3.88 19.78 -12.95
CA LYS A 148 -4.05 21.07 -13.64
C LYS A 148 -3.21 21.19 -14.91
N ALA A 149 -2.00 20.63 -14.91
CA ALA A 149 -1.12 20.67 -16.07
C ALA A 149 -1.59 19.77 -17.20
N ASN A 150 -2.38 18.73 -16.90
CA ASN A 150 -2.75 17.67 -17.83
C ASN A 150 -4.27 17.51 -18.02
N GLU A 151 -5.09 18.42 -17.50
CA GLU A 151 -6.54 18.33 -17.62
C GLU A 151 -6.98 18.26 -19.10
N TYR A 152 -7.93 17.38 -19.38
CA TYR A 152 -8.45 17.05 -20.72
C TYR A 152 -7.40 16.51 -21.69
N ASN A 153 -6.29 15.96 -21.19
CA ASN A 153 -5.23 15.39 -22.00
C ASN A 153 -4.85 13.98 -21.54
N VAL A 154 -4.01 13.35 -22.37
CA VAL A 154 -3.41 12.06 -22.07
C VAL A 154 -2.00 12.20 -21.49
N VAL A 155 -1.64 11.28 -20.59
CA VAL A 155 -0.40 11.31 -19.82
C VAL A 155 0.37 9.99 -19.88
N GLU A 156 1.68 10.07 -19.75
CA GLU A 156 2.56 8.92 -19.48
C GLU A 156 3.06 9.05 -18.04
N THR A 157 3.71 8.00 -17.52
CA THR A 157 4.23 7.98 -16.15
C THR A 157 5.22 9.12 -15.87
N VAL A 158 5.96 9.59 -16.87
CA VAL A 158 6.94 10.69 -16.72
C VAL A 158 6.30 12.00 -16.26
N GLN A 159 5.11 12.35 -16.74
CA GLN A 159 4.43 13.59 -16.34
C GLN A 159 4.08 13.61 -14.85
N LEU A 160 3.79 12.45 -14.26
CA LEU A 160 3.57 12.35 -12.81
C LEU A 160 4.89 12.57 -12.06
N TRP A 161 5.96 11.90 -12.50
CA TRP A 161 7.29 12.04 -11.89
C TRP A 161 7.80 13.48 -11.92
N ASP A 162 7.63 14.17 -13.05
CA ASP A 162 8.05 15.57 -13.21
C ASP A 162 7.39 16.49 -12.16
N GLU A 163 6.12 16.28 -11.83
CA GLU A 163 5.42 17.09 -10.82
C GLU A 163 5.76 16.66 -9.38
N LEU A 164 5.95 15.35 -9.14
CA LEU A 164 6.41 14.87 -7.83
C LEU A 164 7.82 15.39 -7.51
N GLU A 165 8.74 15.39 -8.48
CA GLU A 165 10.12 15.86 -8.30
C GLU A 165 10.18 17.36 -8.02
N LYS A 166 9.33 18.17 -8.67
CA LYS A 166 9.24 19.62 -8.40
C LYS A 166 8.86 19.94 -6.96
N GLU A 167 7.97 19.15 -6.37
CA GLU A 167 7.46 19.38 -5.01
C GLU A 167 8.26 18.61 -3.94
N ASN A 168 9.08 17.62 -4.33
CA ASN A 168 9.97 16.91 -3.40
C ASN A 168 11.14 17.80 -2.97
N THR A 169 10.94 18.51 -1.86
CA THR A 169 11.89 19.50 -1.33
C THR A 169 12.64 19.02 -0.09
N HIS A 170 12.35 17.82 0.41
CA HIS A 170 12.78 17.39 1.75
C HIS A 170 13.57 16.07 1.78
N THR A 171 13.48 15.24 0.73
CA THR A 171 14.03 13.87 0.82
C THR A 171 14.93 13.53 -0.36
N GLN A 172 16.18 13.17 -0.08
CA GLN A 172 17.09 12.60 -1.05
C GLN A 172 16.68 11.14 -1.32
N LEU A 173 16.36 10.84 -2.59
CA LEU A 173 16.05 9.48 -3.02
C LEU A 173 17.35 8.74 -3.32
N GLU A 174 17.55 7.58 -2.68
CA GLU A 174 18.57 6.62 -3.07
C GLU A 174 17.92 5.44 -3.79
N PHE A 175 18.37 5.17 -5.01
CA PHE A 175 17.83 4.09 -5.82
C PHE A 175 18.73 2.87 -5.74
N ILE A 176 18.25 1.82 -5.06
CA ILE A 176 18.88 0.50 -5.11
C ILE A 176 18.47 -0.15 -6.44
N THR A 177 19.41 -0.23 -7.38
CA THR A 177 19.13 -0.73 -8.74
C THR A 177 19.72 -2.12 -8.99
N LYS A 178 20.55 -2.61 -8.07
CA LYS A 178 21.20 -3.93 -8.16
C LYS A 178 20.53 -4.90 -7.22
N LYS A 179 20.54 -6.18 -7.62
CA LYS A 179 20.01 -7.30 -6.81
C LYS A 179 20.72 -7.44 -5.46
N GLU A 180 21.99 -7.04 -5.39
CA GLU A 180 22.81 -7.06 -4.19
C GLU A 180 23.53 -5.70 -4.07
N GLU A 181 23.08 -4.89 -3.13
CA GLU A 181 23.65 -3.59 -2.79
C GLU A 181 23.45 -3.37 -1.29
N THR A 182 24.46 -2.82 -0.62
CA THR A 182 24.41 -2.56 0.82
C THR A 182 24.39 -1.05 1.03
N ILE A 183 23.38 -0.57 1.74
CA ILE A 183 23.33 0.78 2.27
C ILE A 183 23.60 0.71 3.77
N THR A 184 24.52 1.55 4.25
CA THR A 184 24.77 1.72 5.67
C THR A 184 23.99 2.92 6.17
N VAL A 185 23.04 2.69 7.09
CA VAL A 185 22.32 3.76 7.77
C VAL A 185 23.05 4.05 9.08
N GLU A 186 23.61 5.25 9.22
CA GLU A 186 24.22 5.67 10.48
C GLU A 186 23.13 5.95 11.52
N THR A 187 23.20 5.23 12.65
CA THR A 187 22.32 5.44 13.80
C THR A 187 23.07 6.19 14.90
N ASP A 188 22.35 7.01 15.68
CA ASP A 188 22.93 7.67 16.85
C ASP A 188 23.45 6.62 17.85
N ALA A 189 24.70 6.77 18.30
CA ALA A 189 25.35 5.86 19.24
C ALA A 189 24.63 5.76 20.61
N SER A 190 23.71 6.68 20.91
CA SER A 190 22.85 6.66 22.09
C SER A 190 21.60 5.77 21.92
N LEU A 191 21.27 5.33 20.70
CA LEU A 191 20.19 4.39 20.44
C LEU A 191 20.60 2.98 20.92
N ASN A 192 20.31 2.70 22.19
CA ASN A 192 20.39 1.37 22.75
C ASN A 192 18.99 0.73 22.68
N GLY A 193 18.72 -0.09 21.66
CA GLY A 193 17.41 -0.73 21.54
C GLY A 193 17.18 -1.47 20.24
N LEU A 194 15.96 -2.00 20.12
CA LEU A 194 15.47 -2.64 18.89
C LEU A 194 15.21 -1.59 17.82
N LEU A 195 15.69 -1.83 16.60
CA LEU A 195 15.46 -0.95 15.46
C LEU A 195 14.31 -1.47 14.61
N LYS A 196 13.17 -0.75 14.58
CA LYS A 196 12.11 -1.02 13.61
C LYS A 196 12.48 -0.38 12.28
N ILE A 197 12.62 -1.20 11.25
CA ILE A 197 12.82 -0.78 9.86
C ILE A 197 11.45 -0.90 9.18
N ASN A 198 11.18 -0.03 8.20
CA ASN A 198 9.87 0.06 7.55
C ASN A 198 8.75 0.41 8.55
N THR A 199 8.92 1.51 9.30
CA THR A 199 7.91 1.99 10.26
C THR A 199 6.57 2.20 9.58
N ASN A 200 5.49 1.80 10.25
CA ASN A 200 4.12 1.77 9.74
C ASN A 200 3.97 0.94 8.46
N SER A 201 4.97 0.15 8.05
CA SER A 201 4.98 -0.60 6.81
C SER A 201 4.78 0.26 5.56
N GLU A 202 5.22 1.52 5.57
CA GLU A 202 5.01 2.50 4.46
C GLU A 202 5.77 2.11 3.18
N GLY A 203 6.89 1.43 3.33
CA GLY A 203 7.70 0.93 2.24
C GLY A 203 7.16 -0.38 1.67
N PHE A 204 7.18 -0.49 0.34
CA PHE A 204 6.84 -1.73 -0.37
C PHE A 204 8.02 -2.72 -0.42
N TYR A 205 8.45 -3.20 0.74
CA TYR A 205 9.51 -4.21 0.89
C TYR A 205 9.38 -4.98 2.21
N LEU A 206 9.91 -6.20 2.24
CA LEU A 206 9.99 -7.03 3.46
C LEU A 206 11.30 -6.74 4.22
N VAL A 207 11.26 -6.86 5.54
CA VAL A 207 12.44 -6.71 6.41
C VAL A 207 12.81 -8.05 7.04
N ASN A 208 14.03 -8.53 6.76
CA ASN A 208 14.59 -9.70 7.44
C ASN A 208 15.66 -9.29 8.45
N TYR A 209 15.33 -9.40 9.73
CA TYR A 209 16.27 -9.13 10.82
C TYR A 209 17.25 -10.30 11.05
N PRO A 210 18.42 -10.06 11.65
CA PRO A 210 19.23 -11.13 12.23
C PRO A 210 18.41 -11.97 13.22
N GLU A 211 18.73 -13.26 13.34
CA GLU A 211 18.01 -14.20 14.21
C GLU A 211 17.94 -13.72 15.68
N GLU A 212 19.03 -13.13 16.17
CA GLU A 212 19.09 -12.55 17.52
C GLU A 212 18.06 -11.42 17.71
N ASP A 213 17.88 -10.57 16.70
CA ASP A 213 16.97 -9.43 16.77
C ASP A 213 15.51 -9.86 16.58
N TRP A 214 15.24 -10.88 15.76
CA TRP A 214 13.94 -11.55 15.76
C TRP A 214 13.58 -12.10 17.15
N GLY A 215 14.54 -12.74 17.84
CA GLY A 215 14.36 -13.22 19.21
C GLY A 215 14.00 -12.09 20.18
N LYS A 216 14.74 -10.97 20.13
CA LYS A 216 14.44 -9.79 20.96
C LYS A 216 13.06 -9.20 20.65
N TRP A 217 12.63 -9.14 19.39
CA TRP A 217 11.30 -8.67 19.02
C TRP A 217 10.19 -9.60 19.53
N ILE A 218 10.38 -10.91 19.43
CA ILE A 218 9.44 -11.91 19.96
C ILE A 218 9.33 -11.76 21.47
N ASP A 219 10.45 -11.67 22.18
CA ASP A 219 10.43 -11.47 23.63
C ASP A 219 9.72 -10.17 24.03
N ALA A 220 9.97 -9.08 23.31
CA ALA A 220 9.30 -7.82 23.54
C ALA A 220 7.77 -7.91 23.27
N LEU A 221 7.36 -8.57 22.18
CA LEU A 221 5.95 -8.68 21.80
C LEU A 221 5.16 -9.72 22.61
N VAL A 222 5.80 -10.78 23.10
CA VAL A 222 5.14 -11.89 23.82
C VAL A 222 5.25 -11.75 25.34
N ASN A 223 6.41 -11.34 25.85
CA ASN A 223 6.72 -11.40 27.27
C ASN A 223 6.70 -10.02 27.96
N ASP A 224 7.07 -8.94 27.28
CA ASP A 224 6.95 -7.59 27.85
C ASP A 224 5.47 -7.21 27.91
N GLN A 225 4.98 -6.91 29.12
CA GLN A 225 3.56 -6.84 29.38
C GLN A 225 2.91 -5.51 29.01
N ASN A 226 3.62 -4.38 28.83
CA ASN A 226 2.94 -3.10 28.54
C ASN A 226 3.76 -1.93 27.93
N SER A 227 5.03 -2.09 27.52
CA SER A 227 5.80 -0.95 26.94
C SER A 227 5.77 -0.90 25.41
N ILE A 228 6.25 -1.96 24.75
CA ILE A 228 6.53 -1.88 23.31
C ILE A 228 5.27 -1.92 22.43
N LEU A 229 4.20 -2.60 22.87
CA LEU A 229 2.98 -2.73 22.09
C LEU A 229 2.25 -1.39 21.91
N SER A 230 2.38 -0.47 22.87
CA SER A 230 1.86 0.89 22.77
C SER A 230 2.73 1.80 21.90
N ASP A 231 4.01 1.47 21.77
CA ASP A 231 4.96 2.24 20.93
C ASP A 231 4.87 1.83 19.45
N LEU A 232 4.44 0.58 19.17
CA LEU A 232 4.25 0.07 17.82
C LEU A 232 2.83 0.35 17.30
N THR A 233 2.75 0.84 16.07
CA THR A 233 1.46 1.00 15.40
C THR A 233 0.83 -0.34 15.06
N VAL A 234 -0.47 -0.33 14.75
CA VAL A 234 -1.17 -1.51 14.22
C VAL A 234 -0.45 -2.03 12.97
N SER A 235 -0.02 -1.13 12.10
CA SER A 235 0.71 -1.43 10.88
C SER A 235 2.07 -2.10 11.14
N ASP A 236 2.81 -1.65 12.16
CA ASP A 236 4.08 -2.28 12.54
C ASP A 236 3.88 -3.73 13.02
N ARG A 237 2.89 -3.96 13.88
CA ARG A 237 2.58 -5.31 14.39
C ARG A 237 2.11 -6.25 13.29
N THR A 238 1.30 -5.73 12.36
CA THR A 238 0.88 -6.44 11.14
C THR A 238 2.09 -6.80 10.27
N ASN A 239 3.00 -5.85 10.06
CA ASN A 239 4.18 -6.03 9.21
C ASN A 239 5.13 -7.10 9.77
N PHE A 240 5.33 -7.20 11.09
CA PHE A 240 6.11 -8.30 11.66
C PHE A 240 5.55 -9.69 11.32
N ILE A 241 4.22 -9.85 11.35
CA ILE A 241 3.56 -11.10 10.97
C ILE A 241 3.77 -11.36 9.47
N ILE A 242 3.44 -10.40 8.62
CA ILE A 242 3.59 -10.54 7.16
C ILE A 242 5.02 -10.93 6.79
N ASP A 243 6.01 -10.16 7.27
CA ASP A 243 7.41 -10.38 6.90
C ASP A 243 7.90 -11.75 7.36
N SER A 244 7.65 -12.11 8.62
CA SER A 244 8.13 -13.39 9.17
C SER A 244 7.54 -14.61 8.42
N PHE A 245 6.26 -14.58 8.05
CA PHE A 245 5.65 -15.67 7.29
C PHE A 245 6.12 -15.71 5.82
N TYR A 246 6.27 -14.57 5.15
CA TYR A 246 6.76 -14.53 3.76
C TYR A 246 8.23 -14.93 3.66
N LEU A 247 9.07 -14.46 4.59
CA LEU A 247 10.47 -14.85 4.66
C LEU A 247 10.62 -16.35 4.95
N SER A 248 9.80 -16.91 5.84
CA SER A 248 9.81 -18.35 6.11
C SER A 248 9.35 -19.16 4.90
N ARG A 249 8.29 -18.71 4.20
CA ARG A 249 7.82 -19.33 2.95
C ARG A 249 8.89 -19.31 1.86
N ALA A 250 9.72 -18.27 1.81
CA ALA A 250 10.84 -18.14 0.89
C ALA A 250 12.09 -18.95 1.31
N GLY A 251 12.09 -19.58 2.49
CA GLY A 251 13.25 -20.29 3.03
C GLY A 251 14.37 -19.39 3.57
N LEU A 252 14.06 -18.12 3.85
CA LEU A 252 15.00 -17.11 4.36
C LEU A 252 14.94 -16.92 5.87
N LEU A 253 13.97 -17.55 6.54
CA LEU A 253 13.76 -17.51 7.98
C LEU A 253 13.22 -18.87 8.45
N SER A 254 13.55 -19.28 9.68
CA SER A 254 12.99 -20.50 10.28
C SER A 254 11.52 -20.32 10.59
N TYR A 255 10.69 -21.34 10.33
CA TYR A 255 9.27 -21.33 10.73
C TYR A 255 9.07 -21.26 12.24
N GLU A 256 10.09 -21.55 13.06
CA GLU A 256 10.03 -21.33 14.51
C GLU A 256 9.77 -19.86 14.85
N THR A 257 10.31 -18.92 14.07
CA THR A 257 10.18 -17.48 14.29
C THR A 257 8.73 -16.98 14.17
N PRO A 258 8.01 -17.12 13.04
CA PRO A 258 6.61 -16.68 12.95
C PRO A 258 5.68 -17.45 13.89
N LEU A 259 5.97 -18.73 14.19
CA LEU A 259 5.18 -19.51 15.13
C LEU A 259 5.33 -18.99 16.57
N ALA A 260 6.55 -18.71 17.01
CA ALA A 260 6.82 -18.10 18.32
C ALA A 260 6.23 -16.68 18.40
N LEU A 261 6.39 -15.89 17.34
CA LEU A 261 5.79 -14.56 17.23
C LEU A 261 4.26 -14.63 17.42
N SER A 262 3.58 -15.59 16.78
CA SER A 262 2.10 -15.70 16.84
C SER A 262 1.54 -15.84 18.25
N GLU A 263 2.34 -16.19 19.26
CA GLU A 263 1.88 -16.20 20.65
C GLU A 263 1.41 -14.83 21.14
N TYR A 264 1.93 -13.73 20.60
CA TYR A 264 1.51 -12.39 20.98
C TYR A 264 0.03 -12.13 20.63
N LEU A 265 -0.51 -12.80 19.61
CA LEU A 265 -1.90 -12.65 19.16
C LEU A 265 -2.91 -12.93 20.28
N LYS A 266 -2.55 -13.75 21.29
CA LYS A 266 -3.38 -13.96 22.49
C LYS A 266 -3.75 -12.65 23.21
N ARG A 267 -3.00 -11.57 22.98
CA ARG A 267 -3.19 -10.24 23.59
C ARG A 267 -3.58 -9.17 22.56
N GLU A 268 -3.56 -9.48 21.27
CA GLU A 268 -3.92 -8.56 20.20
C GLU A 268 -5.44 -8.36 20.13
N LYS A 269 -5.87 -7.11 19.91
CA LYS A 269 -7.27 -6.71 19.87
C LYS A 269 -7.66 -5.98 18.59
N HIS A 270 -6.69 -5.50 17.84
CA HIS A 270 -6.92 -4.88 16.55
C HIS A 270 -7.20 -5.94 15.50
N LEU A 271 -8.07 -5.63 14.53
CA LEU A 271 -8.45 -6.58 13.48
C LEU A 271 -7.27 -6.93 12.56
N THR A 272 -6.52 -5.93 12.10
CA THR A 272 -5.52 -6.08 11.03
C THR A 272 -4.41 -7.13 11.31
N PRO A 273 -3.85 -7.25 12.53
CA PRO A 273 -2.84 -8.27 12.78
C PRO A 273 -3.40 -9.70 12.96
N TRP A 274 -4.73 -9.87 13.12
CA TRP A 274 -5.39 -11.18 13.24
C TRP A 274 -5.64 -11.83 11.88
#